data_AF-A0A661D9X5-F1
#
_entry.id   AF-A0A661D9X5-F1
#
_cell.length_a   1.000
_cell.length_b   1.000
_cell.length_c   1.000
_cell.angle_alpha   90.00
_cell.angle_beta   90.00
_cell.angle_gamma   90.00
#
_symmetry.space_group_name_H-M   'P 1'
#
loop_
_entity.id
_entity.type
_entity.pdbx_description
1 polymer ?
#
loop_
_entity_poly.entity_id
_entity_poly.type
_entity_poly.pdbx_seq_one_letter_code
_entity_poly.pdbx_strand_id
1 'polypeptide(L)'
;MNIAMRFVEICLFKAGPENVPASHWLLKMALMMYFIVGVVISRIDSSWIVSLFTSLTDMLVMIVVTGLLLQFRSFKSRFQQTVTAMAGAGSCLGIVGIPVVLLFNQVSEQERLSSIAMLLMIALMFWSLMVTAHIFRRSLEIKPGSAAVLTIAYTIVSLLAVGLVISGVA
;
A
#
# COMPACT_ATOMS: atom_id res chain seq x y z
N MET A 1 1.04 -17.07 17.27
CA MET A 1 0.96 -16.91 15.80
C MET A 1 1.61 -15.59 15.42
N ASN A 2 2.61 -15.64 14.55
CA ASN A 2 3.43 -14.46 14.20
C ASN A 2 2.60 -13.50 13.34
N ILE A 3 2.47 -12.26 13.80
CA ILE A 3 1.70 -11.19 13.15
C ILE A 3 2.12 -10.98 11.69
N ALA A 4 3.42 -11.06 11.40
CA ALA A 4 3.95 -10.95 10.04
C ALA A 4 3.34 -11.99 9.07
N MET A 5 3.09 -13.22 9.55
CA MET A 5 2.49 -14.27 8.75
C MET A 5 1.04 -13.93 8.39
N ARG A 6 0.30 -13.22 9.25
CA ARG A 6 -1.06 -12.74 8.93
C ARG A 6 -1.06 -11.73 7.79
N PHE A 7 -0.10 -10.82 7.75
CA PHE A 7 0.01 -9.87 6.63
C PHE A 7 0.34 -10.58 5.32
N VAL A 8 1.22 -11.57 5.35
CA VAL A 8 1.50 -12.43 4.18
C VAL A 8 0.26 -13.20 3.75
N GLU A 9 -0.52 -13.75 4.68
CA GLU A 9 -1.79 -14.42 4.36
C GLU A 9 -2.80 -13.47 3.71
N ILE A 10 -2.85 -12.20 4.11
CA ILE A 10 -3.67 -11.17 3.47
C ILE A 10 -3.14 -10.89 2.05
N CYS A 11 -1.82 -10.76 1.86
CA CYS A 11 -1.20 -10.60 0.55
C CYS A 11 -1.45 -11.79 -0.39
N LEU A 12 -1.67 -12.99 0.16
CA LEU A 12 -1.99 -14.21 -0.56
C LEU A 12 -3.50 -14.47 -0.68
N PHE A 13 -4.34 -13.50 -0.30
CA PHE A 13 -5.82 -13.61 -0.31
C PHE A 13 -6.40 -14.71 0.59
N LYS A 14 -5.59 -15.26 1.51
CA LYS A 14 -6.00 -16.33 2.44
C LYS A 14 -6.69 -15.80 3.69
N ALA A 15 -6.44 -14.53 4.04
CA ALA A 15 -7.02 -13.87 5.20
C ALA A 15 -7.65 -12.54 4.82
N GLY A 16 -8.62 -12.09 5.62
CA GLY A 16 -9.19 -10.75 5.55
C GLY A 16 -8.72 -9.86 6.72
N PRO A 17 -9.00 -8.55 6.65
CA PRO A 17 -8.70 -7.59 7.70
C PRO A 17 -9.32 -7.96 9.05
N GLU A 18 -10.43 -8.69 9.09
CA GLU A 18 -11.07 -9.18 10.32
C GLU A 18 -10.20 -10.13 11.14
N ASN A 19 -9.21 -10.78 10.52
CA ASN A 19 -8.27 -11.68 11.20
C ASN A 19 -7.11 -10.93 11.89
N VAL A 20 -7.02 -9.60 11.71
CA VAL A 20 -6.02 -8.76 12.36
C VAL A 20 -6.54 -8.35 13.74
N PRO A 21 -5.78 -8.54 14.82
CA PRO A 21 -6.22 -8.14 16.16
C PRO A 21 -6.37 -6.62 16.24
N ALA A 22 -7.50 -6.16 16.77
CA ALA A 22 -7.74 -4.74 17.02
C ALA A 22 -6.88 -4.25 18.19
N SER A 23 -5.65 -3.82 17.89
CA SER A 23 -4.70 -3.31 18.88
C SER A 23 -4.08 -2.01 18.39
N HIS A 24 -4.17 -0.97 19.22
CA HIS A 24 -3.53 0.32 18.97
C HIS A 24 -2.02 0.21 18.80
N TRP A 25 -1.38 -0.69 19.54
CA TRP A 25 0.05 -0.91 19.43
C TRP A 25 0.41 -1.48 18.06
N LEU A 26 -0.37 -2.47 17.59
CA LEU A 26 -0.13 -3.09 16.30
C LEU A 26 -0.35 -2.11 15.14
N LEU A 27 -1.40 -1.28 15.22
CA LEU A 27 -1.67 -0.23 14.24
C LEU A 27 -0.48 0.72 14.10
N LYS A 28 0.05 1.23 15.23
CA LYS A 28 1.20 2.15 15.23
C LYS A 28 2.44 1.50 14.62
N MET A 29 2.73 0.24 14.98
CA MET A 29 3.87 -0.50 14.44
C MET A 29 3.72 -0.74 12.94
N ALA A 30 2.52 -1.12 12.46
CA ALA A 30 2.27 -1.34 11.05
C ALA A 30 2.38 -0.04 10.23
N LEU A 31 1.84 1.07 10.74
CA LEU A 31 1.98 2.38 10.11
C LEU A 31 3.43 2.85 10.07
N MET A 32 4.18 2.67 11.16
CA MET A 32 5.61 3.01 11.20
C MET A 32 6.39 2.19 10.17
N MET A 33 6.14 0.87 10.09
CA MET A 33 6.77 0.02 9.08
C MET A 33 6.40 0.46 7.66
N TYR A 34 5.13 0.76 7.41
CA TYR A 34 4.65 1.23 6.11
C TYR A 34 5.34 2.52 5.69
N PHE A 35 5.45 3.48 6.61
CA PHE A 35 6.15 4.74 6.37
C PHE A 35 7.64 4.50 6.08
N ILE A 36 8.34 3.70 6.89
CA ILE A 36 9.76 3.40 6.66
C ILE A 36 9.96 2.76 5.28
N VAL A 37 9.15 1.76 4.93
CA VAL A 37 9.24 1.08 3.63
C VAL A 37 8.96 2.06 2.48
N GLY A 38 7.94 2.91 2.62
CA GLY A 38 7.62 3.95 1.64
C GLY A 38 8.76 4.95 1.43
N VAL A 39 9.38 5.43 2.51
CA VAL A 39 10.56 6.32 2.45
C VAL A 39 11.73 5.63 1.76
N VAL A 40 12.01 4.37 2.09
CA VAL A 40 13.10 3.59 1.47
C VAL A 40 12.90 3.44 -0.03
N ILE A 41 11.68 3.09 -0.48
CA ILE A 41 11.36 2.98 -1.90
C ILE A 41 11.49 4.34 -2.58
N SER A 42 10.88 5.39 -2.04
CA SER A 42 10.92 6.72 -2.65
C SER A 42 12.33 7.30 -2.69
N ARG A 43 13.21 6.94 -1.74
CA ARG A 43 14.61 7.39 -1.73
C ARG A 43 15.43 6.85 -2.89
N ILE A 44 14.98 5.80 -3.57
CA ILE A 44 15.70 5.26 -4.73
C ILE A 44 15.76 6.32 -5.84
N ASP A 45 14.66 7.04 -6.08
CA ASP A 45 14.54 7.98 -7.19
C ASP A 45 14.44 9.45 -6.75
N SER A 46 14.30 9.75 -5.45
CA SER A 46 14.04 11.10 -4.93
C SER A 46 14.97 11.52 -3.79
N SER A 47 14.99 12.82 -3.49
CA SER A 47 15.74 13.38 -2.35
C SER A 47 15.09 13.03 -1.01
N TRP A 48 15.85 13.10 0.09
CA TRP A 48 15.36 12.79 1.44
C TRP A 48 14.09 13.53 1.85
N ILE A 49 14.04 14.84 1.60
CA ILE A 49 12.88 15.67 1.93
C ILE A 49 11.67 15.21 1.14
N VAL A 50 11.80 15.06 -0.18
CA VAL A 50 10.69 14.61 -1.03
C VAL A 50 10.22 13.23 -0.59
N SER A 51 11.12 12.28 -0.33
CA SER A 51 10.76 10.93 0.10
C SER A 51 10.01 10.87 1.44
N LEU A 52 10.34 11.75 2.38
CA LEU A 52 9.61 11.86 3.64
C LEU A 52 8.18 12.37 3.40
N PHE A 53 8.03 13.44 2.63
CA PHE A 53 6.72 14.02 2.36
C PHE A 53 5.84 13.13 1.47
N THR A 54 6.41 12.43 0.49
CA THR A 54 5.66 11.51 -0.38
C THR A 54 5.14 10.33 0.43
N SER A 55 5.98 9.71 1.26
CA SER A 55 5.56 8.59 2.10
C SER A 55 4.58 9.01 3.18
N LEU A 56 4.75 10.21 3.76
CA LEU A 56 3.79 10.75 4.72
C LEU A 56 2.44 11.01 4.06
N THR A 57 2.43 11.61 2.87
CA THR A 57 1.23 11.92 2.11
C THR A 57 0.49 10.65 1.71
N ASP A 58 1.18 9.64 1.18
CA ASP A 58 0.57 8.36 0.84
C ASP A 58 -0.04 7.68 2.08
N MET A 59 0.67 7.67 3.21
CA MET A 59 0.14 7.14 4.47
C MET A 59 -1.10 7.92 4.94
N LEU A 60 -1.10 9.25 4.85
CA LEU A 60 -2.25 10.08 5.24
C LEU A 60 -3.45 9.84 4.32
N VAL A 61 -3.24 9.80 3.00
CA VAL A 61 -4.28 9.49 2.02
C VAL A 61 -4.89 8.12 2.32
N MET A 62 -4.06 7.12 2.58
CA MET A 62 -4.48 5.78 2.98
C MET A 62 -5.42 5.81 4.21
N ILE A 63 -5.00 6.48 5.28
CA ILE A 63 -5.77 6.58 6.54
C ILE A 63 -7.08 7.32 6.32
N VAL A 64 -7.02 8.48 5.67
CA VAL A 64 -8.18 9.36 5.46
C VAL A 64 -9.20 8.69 4.54
N VAL A 65 -8.78 8.18 3.39
CA VAL A 65 -9.69 7.53 2.43
C VAL A 65 -10.33 6.31 3.07
N THR A 66 -9.55 5.45 3.73
CA THR A 66 -10.10 4.27 4.43
C THR A 66 -11.10 4.66 5.52
N GLY A 67 -10.79 5.71 6.29
CA GLY A 67 -11.66 6.25 7.33
C GLY A 67 -12.98 6.78 6.78
N LEU A 68 -12.93 7.57 5.70
CA LEU A 68 -14.11 8.09 5.01
C LEU A 68 -14.98 6.95 4.49
N LEU A 69 -14.39 5.97 3.80
CA LEU A 69 -15.13 4.84 3.23
C LEU A 69 -15.84 4.01 4.30
N LEU A 70 -15.17 3.74 5.42
CA LEU A 70 -15.77 3.02 6.54
C LEU A 70 -16.84 3.85 7.26
N GLN A 71 -16.67 5.17 7.34
CA GLN A 71 -17.66 6.08 7.91
C GLN A 71 -18.93 6.12 7.06
N PHE A 72 -18.82 6.21 5.73
CA PHE A 72 -19.96 6.15 4.82
C PHE A 72 -20.74 4.83 4.93
N ARG A 73 -20.09 3.75 5.35
CA ARG A 73 -20.69 2.44 5.53
C ARG A 73 -21.03 2.09 6.99
N SER A 74 -20.86 3.03 7.92
CA SER A 74 -21.10 2.84 9.36
C SER A 74 -20.27 1.73 10.03
N PHE A 75 -19.16 1.30 9.43
CA PHE A 75 -18.28 0.25 9.95
C PHE A 75 -17.07 0.81 10.72
N LYS A 76 -17.30 1.80 11.60
CA LYS A 76 -16.22 2.47 12.36
C LYS A 76 -15.40 1.50 13.22
N SER A 77 -16.01 0.43 13.73
CA SER A 77 -15.33 -0.58 14.56
C SER A 77 -14.21 -1.33 13.82
N ARG A 78 -14.28 -1.40 12.48
CA ARG A 78 -13.28 -2.09 11.64
C ARG A 78 -12.11 -1.22 11.23
N PHE A 79 -12.13 0.08 11.54
CA PHE A 79 -11.12 1.03 11.09
C PHE A 79 -9.69 0.61 11.46
N GLN A 80 -9.46 0.27 12.74
CA GLN A 80 -8.13 -0.14 13.20
C GLN A 80 -7.64 -1.38 12.46
N GLN A 81 -8.50 -2.37 12.28
CA GLN A 81 -8.17 -3.62 11.62
C GLN A 81 -7.87 -3.40 10.13
N THR A 82 -8.69 -2.62 9.43
CA THR A 82 -8.51 -2.32 8.01
C THR A 82 -7.24 -1.52 7.76
N VAL A 83 -6.99 -0.44 8.51
CA VAL A 83 -5.77 0.37 8.34
C VAL A 83 -4.54 -0.45 8.70
N THR A 84 -4.58 -1.25 9.75
CA THR A 84 -3.47 -2.14 10.11
C THR A 84 -3.22 -3.19 9.02
N ALA A 85 -4.27 -3.77 8.45
CA ALA A 85 -4.17 -4.73 7.35
C ALA A 85 -3.56 -4.09 6.09
N MET A 86 -4.00 -2.89 5.73
CA MET A 86 -3.47 -2.15 4.58
C MET A 86 -2.01 -1.75 4.79
N ALA A 87 -1.67 -1.19 5.95
CA ALA A 87 -0.29 -0.82 6.27
C ALA A 87 0.62 -2.06 6.32
N GLY A 88 0.18 -3.14 6.96
CA GLY A 88 0.94 -4.40 7.05
C GLY A 88 1.14 -5.08 5.70
N ALA A 89 0.06 -5.26 4.92
CA ALA A 89 0.13 -5.87 3.59
C ALA A 89 0.92 -5.00 2.62
N GLY A 90 0.70 -3.68 2.64
CA GLY A 90 1.45 -2.71 1.86
C GLY A 90 2.94 -2.71 2.21
N SER A 91 3.30 -2.84 3.49
CA SER A 91 4.69 -3.00 3.91
C SER A 91 5.31 -4.28 3.36
N CYS A 92 4.61 -5.42 3.44
CA CYS A 92 5.10 -6.68 2.89
C CYS A 92 5.33 -6.57 1.37
N LEU A 93 4.38 -6.00 0.63
CA LEU A 93 4.52 -5.77 -0.80
C LEU A 93 5.64 -4.77 -1.13
N GLY A 94 5.78 -3.71 -0.33
CA GLY A 94 6.85 -2.73 -0.49
C GLY A 94 8.23 -3.33 -0.26
N ILE A 95 8.40 -4.17 0.76
CA ILE A 95 9.66 -4.89 1.02
C ILE A 95 10.03 -5.77 -0.19
N VAL A 96 9.06 -6.47 -0.78
CA VAL A 96 9.28 -7.24 -2.02
C VAL A 96 9.52 -6.32 -3.23
N GLY A 97 8.93 -5.13 -3.22
CA GLY A 97 9.10 -4.10 -4.25
C GLY A 97 10.48 -3.46 -4.27
N ILE A 98 11.14 -3.27 -3.13
CA ILE A 98 12.49 -2.66 -3.04
C ILE A 98 13.49 -3.27 -4.03
N PRO A 99 13.76 -4.60 -4.03
CA PRO A 99 14.71 -5.19 -4.97
C PRO A 99 14.25 -5.03 -6.42
N VAL A 100 12.94 -5.03 -6.70
CA VAL A 100 12.41 -4.85 -8.06
C VAL A 100 12.65 -3.43 -8.56
N VAL A 101 12.43 -2.41 -7.72
CA VAL A 101 12.70 -1.00 -8.07
C VAL A 101 14.21 -0.78 -8.24
N LEU A 102 15.05 -1.35 -7.37
CA LEU A 102 16.51 -1.28 -7.51
C LEU A 102 16.99 -1.93 -8.81
N LEU A 103 16.48 -3.12 -9.15
CA LEU A 103 16.77 -3.76 -10.43
C LEU A 103 16.33 -2.89 -11.60
N PHE A 104 15.13 -2.29 -11.54
CA PHE A 104 14.65 -1.42 -12.61
C PHE A 104 15.54 -0.19 -12.82
N ASN A 105 15.99 0.46 -11.74
CA ASN A 105 16.83 1.65 -11.80
C ASN A 105 18.26 1.34 -12.30
N GLN A 106 18.83 0.18 -11.97
CA GLN A 106 20.19 -0.23 -12.37
C GLN A 106 20.33 -0.68 -13.83
N VAL A 107 19.22 -0.91 -14.52
CA VAL A 107 19.19 -1.66 -15.78
C VAL A 107 19.27 -0.77 -17.03
N SER A 108 19.61 0.50 -16.86
CA SER A 108 19.91 1.44 -17.95
C SER A 108 21.04 0.97 -18.91
N GLU A 109 21.79 -0.08 -18.57
CA GLU A 109 22.96 -0.55 -19.35
C GLU A 109 22.75 -1.91 -20.09
N GLN A 110 21.69 -2.68 -19.81
CA GLN A 110 21.44 -3.97 -20.48
C GLN A 110 19.96 -4.19 -20.86
N GLU A 111 19.67 -4.13 -22.16
CA GLU A 111 18.31 -4.20 -22.73
C GLU A 111 17.46 -5.39 -22.26
N ARG A 112 18.08 -6.55 -22.01
CA ARG A 112 17.34 -7.79 -21.66
C ARG A 112 16.89 -7.85 -20.20
N LEU A 113 17.66 -7.25 -19.28
CA LEU A 113 17.26 -7.15 -17.88
C LEU A 113 16.11 -6.13 -17.71
N SER A 114 15.99 -5.19 -18.66
CA SER A 114 14.98 -4.11 -18.64
C SER A 114 13.57 -4.66 -18.79
N SER A 115 13.39 -5.61 -19.70
CA SER A 115 12.10 -6.25 -19.92
C SER A 115 11.62 -7.04 -18.70
N ILE A 116 12.52 -7.74 -18.00
CA ILE A 116 12.16 -8.54 -16.82
C ILE A 116 11.78 -7.63 -15.64
N ALA A 117 12.57 -6.58 -15.38
CA ALA A 117 12.28 -5.63 -14.31
C ALA A 117 10.93 -4.92 -14.52
N MET A 118 10.62 -4.52 -15.77
CA MET A 118 9.34 -3.92 -16.12
C MET A 118 8.16 -4.89 -15.91
N LEU A 119 8.30 -6.16 -16.32
CA LEU A 119 7.26 -7.18 -16.09
C LEU A 119 7.03 -7.43 -14.59
N LEU A 120 8.11 -7.49 -13.79
CA LEU A 120 8.00 -7.62 -12.33
C LEU A 120 7.30 -6.42 -11.70
N MET A 121 7.60 -5.20 -12.16
CA MET A 121 6.95 -3.99 -11.67
C MET A 121 5.45 -4.00 -12.00
N ILE A 122 5.06 -4.38 -13.22
CA ILE A 122 3.65 -4.52 -13.62
C ILE A 122 2.96 -5.60 -12.78
N ALA A 123 3.60 -6.76 -12.59
CA ALA A 123 3.07 -7.84 -11.78
C ALA A 123 2.86 -7.41 -10.32
N LEU A 124 3.82 -6.72 -9.71
CA LEU A 124 3.71 -6.18 -8.36
C LEU A 124 2.61 -5.12 -8.25
N MET A 125 2.50 -4.23 -9.23
CA MET A 125 1.44 -3.21 -9.27
C MET A 125 0.08 -3.89 -9.32
N PHE A 126 -0.11 -4.86 -10.20
CA PHE A 126 -1.36 -5.59 -10.32
C PHE A 126 -1.69 -6.37 -9.04
N TRP A 127 -0.69 -7.03 -8.45
CA TRP A 127 -0.85 -7.75 -7.19
C TRP A 127 -1.24 -6.81 -6.04
N SER A 128 -0.60 -5.65 -5.94
CA SER A 128 -0.93 -4.61 -4.97
C SER A 128 -2.37 -4.11 -5.10
N LEU A 129 -2.83 -3.86 -6.33
CA LEU A 129 -4.23 -3.49 -6.60
C LEU A 129 -5.19 -4.59 -6.16
N MET A 130 -4.89 -5.86 -6.48
CA MET A 130 -5.73 -6.98 -6.06
C MET A 130 -5.80 -7.09 -4.53
N VAL A 131 -4.67 -6.99 -3.83
CA VAL A 131 -4.61 -7.04 -2.35
C VAL A 131 -5.44 -5.91 -1.74
N THR A 132 -5.28 -4.68 -2.24
CA THR A 132 -6.05 -3.52 -1.78
C THR A 132 -7.55 -3.69 -2.03
N ALA A 133 -7.93 -4.15 -3.23
CA ALA A 133 -9.33 -4.46 -3.55
C ALA A 133 -9.91 -5.56 -2.66
N HIS A 134 -9.14 -6.60 -2.36
CA HIS A 134 -9.56 -7.65 -1.43
C HIS A 134 -9.80 -7.11 -0.01
N ILE A 135 -8.90 -6.26 0.49
CA ILE A 135 -9.05 -5.63 1.81
C ILE A 135 -10.28 -4.72 1.85
N PHE A 136 -10.48 -3.87 0.84
CA PHE A 136 -11.68 -3.00 0.78
C PHE A 136 -12.97 -3.80 0.62
N ARG A 137 -12.97 -4.81 -0.24
CA ARG A 137 -14.11 -5.72 -0.42
C ARG A 137 -14.57 -6.28 0.91
N ARG A 138 -13.62 -6.78 1.70
CA ARG A 138 -13.91 -7.45 2.96
C ARG A 138 -14.23 -6.48 4.10
N SER A 139 -13.56 -5.33 4.12
CA SER A 139 -13.80 -4.29 5.14
C SER A 139 -15.17 -3.64 4.99
N LEU A 140 -15.58 -3.34 3.74
CA LEU A 140 -16.81 -2.63 3.41
C LEU A 140 -17.98 -3.56 3.09
N GLU A 141 -17.75 -4.87 3.05
CA GLU A 141 -18.73 -5.92 2.68
C GLU A 141 -19.42 -5.65 1.33
N ILE A 142 -18.62 -5.26 0.34
CA ILE A 142 -19.10 -4.91 -1.01
C ILE A 142 -18.81 -5.99 -2.04
N LYS A 143 -19.46 -5.89 -3.20
CA LYS A 143 -19.21 -6.76 -4.36
C LYS A 143 -17.78 -6.54 -4.88
N PRO A 144 -17.13 -7.59 -5.45
CA PRO A 144 -15.75 -7.49 -5.94
C PRO A 144 -15.57 -6.40 -7.01
N GLY A 145 -16.55 -6.20 -7.91
CA GLY A 145 -16.49 -5.13 -8.91
C GLY A 145 -16.46 -3.72 -8.29
N SER A 146 -17.30 -3.47 -7.28
CA SER A 146 -17.31 -2.18 -6.56
C SER A 146 -16.00 -1.95 -5.81
N ALA A 147 -15.42 -3.00 -5.21
CA ALA A 147 -14.12 -2.91 -4.55
C ALA A 147 -13.00 -2.59 -5.52
N ALA A 148 -13.01 -3.19 -6.72
CA ALA A 148 -12.03 -2.91 -7.76
C ALA A 148 -12.09 -1.44 -8.22
N VAL A 149 -13.29 -0.92 -8.51
CA VAL A 149 -13.50 0.49 -8.87
C VAL A 149 -13.00 1.41 -7.76
N LEU A 150 -13.30 1.06 -6.51
CA LEU A 150 -12.87 1.84 -5.36
C LEU A 150 -11.35 1.85 -5.17
N THR A 151 -10.69 0.71 -5.38
CA THR A 151 -9.23 0.62 -5.36
C THR A 151 -8.59 1.45 -6.46
N ILE A 152 -9.15 1.44 -7.67
CA ILE A 152 -8.67 2.27 -8.78
C ILE A 152 -8.80 3.76 -8.42
N ALA A 153 -9.97 4.17 -7.92
CA ALA A 153 -10.19 5.55 -7.49
C ALA A 153 -9.23 5.97 -6.37
N TYR A 154 -9.06 5.13 -5.36
CA TYR A 154 -8.09 5.32 -4.29
C TYR A 154 -6.65 5.48 -4.81
N THR A 155 -6.24 4.60 -5.75
CA THR A 155 -4.89 4.62 -6.32
C THR A 155 -4.66 5.91 -7.11
N ILE A 156 -5.64 6.37 -7.90
CA ILE A 156 -5.56 7.64 -8.61
C ILE A 156 -5.41 8.80 -7.62
N VAL A 157 -6.21 8.83 -6.54
CA VAL A 157 -6.11 9.88 -5.52
C VAL A 157 -4.74 9.88 -4.85
N SER A 158 -4.20 8.70 -4.48
CA SER A 158 -2.84 8.62 -3.92
C SER A 158 -1.79 9.10 -4.91
N LEU A 159 -1.84 8.66 -6.17
CA LEU A 159 -0.88 9.09 -7.20
C LEU A 159 -0.92 10.60 -7.44
N LEU A 160 -2.11 11.21 -7.48
CA LEU A 160 -2.24 12.66 -7.62
C LEU A 160 -1.67 13.40 -6.40
N ALA A 161 -1.97 12.93 -5.20
CA ALA A 161 -1.48 13.54 -3.97
C ALA A 161 0.06 13.45 -3.86
N VAL A 162 0.63 12.28 -4.14
CA VAL A 162 2.08 12.08 -4.17
C VAL A 162 2.73 12.89 -5.30
N GLY A 163 2.10 12.95 -6.48
CA GLY A 163 2.58 13.74 -7.60
C GLY A 163 2.67 15.24 -7.31
N LEU A 164 1.73 15.79 -6.54
CA LEU A 164 1.75 17.19 -6.08
C LEU A 164 2.92 17.49 -5.14
N VAL A 165 3.30 16.52 -4.30
CA VAL A 165 4.47 16.64 -3.43
C VAL A 165 5.75 16.61 -4.26
N ILE A 166 5.85 15.70 -5.23
CA ILE A 166 7.03 15.58 -6.09
C ILE A 166 7.22 16.83 -6.95
N SER A 167 6.13 17.45 -7.43
CA SER A 167 6.20 18.68 -8.23
C SER A 167 6.55 19.93 -7.40
N GLY A 168 6.63 19.83 -6.07
CA GLY A 168 6.96 20.94 -5.18
C GLY A 168 5.86 21.99 -5.05
N VAL A 169 4.62 21.64 -5.42
CA VAL A 169 3.44 22.52 -5.36
C VAL A 169 2.78 22.48 -3.97
N ALA A 170 3.10 21.48 -3.15
CA ALA A 170 2.57 21.25 -1.81
C ALA A 170 3.57 21.65 -0.71
#